data_AF-A0A1Q7DD07-F1
#
_entry.id   AF-A0A1Q7DD07-F1
#
_cell.length_a   1.000
_cell.length_b   1.000
_cell.length_c   1.000
_cell.angle_alpha   90.00
_cell.angle_beta   90.00
_cell.angle_gamma   90.00
#
_symmetry.space_group_name_H-M   'P 1'
#
loop_
_entity.id
_entity.type
_entity.pdbx_description
1 polymer ?
#
loop_
_entity_poly.entity_id
_entity_poly.type
_entity_poly.pdbx_seq_one_letter_code
_entity_poly.pdbx_strand_id
1 'polypeptide(L)' 'MSDVLLPKEASPGKDISFLLIQDAVSLTQVPGGQTYALVDDVRARNVTTPFPTISYRDMLRMIFDADAVIAL' A
#
# COMPACT_ATOMS: atom_id res chain seq x y z
N MET A 1 14.81 -13.46 5.62
CA MET A 1 14.37 -12.15 5.11
C MET A 1 14.10 -12.36 3.64
N SER A 2 12.84 -12.26 3.24
CA SER A 2 12.44 -12.52 1.86
C SER A 2 12.17 -11.18 1.20
N ASP A 3 12.96 -10.85 0.19
CA ASP A 3 12.80 -9.62 -0.60
C ASP A 3 11.45 -9.66 -1.33
N VAL A 4 10.66 -8.60 -1.15
CA VAL A 4 9.40 -8.41 -1.89
C VAL A 4 9.77 -8.06 -3.33
N LEU A 5 9.42 -8.93 -4.27
CA LEU A 5 9.63 -8.72 -5.69
C LEU A 5 8.52 -7.83 -6.25
N LEU A 6 8.85 -6.58 -6.54
CA LEU A 6 7.96 -5.70 -7.30
C LEU A 6 7.91 -6.16 -8.77
N PRO A 7 6.72 -6.14 -9.41
CA PRO A 7 6.58 -6.58 -10.79
C PRO A 7 7.34 -5.67 -11.76
N LYS A 8 7.93 -6.28 -12.79
CA LYS A 8 8.81 -5.63 -13.80
C LYS A 8 8.09 -4.91 -14.94
N GLU A 9 6.80 -5.18 -15.15
CA GLU A 9 6.05 -4.59 -16.27
C GLU A 9 4.70 -4.04 -15.82
N ALA A 10 4.43 -2.87 -16.38
CA ALA A 10 3.22 -2.12 -16.18
C ALA A 10 2.06 -2.71 -17.04
N SER A 11 1.05 -3.34 -16.44
CA SER A 11 -0.16 -3.81 -17.12
C SER A 11 -1.31 -2.81 -16.94
N PRO A 12 -2.05 -2.41 -17.99
CA PRO A 12 -3.17 -1.47 -17.87
C PRO A 12 -4.25 -2.05 -16.96
N GLY A 13 -4.32 -1.58 -15.71
CA GLY A 13 -5.20 -2.09 -14.65
C GLY A 13 -4.53 -2.94 -13.56
N LYS A 14 -3.24 -3.26 -13.67
CA LYS A 14 -2.43 -3.96 -12.64
C LYS A 14 -1.33 -3.09 -12.01
N ASP A 15 -1.17 -1.84 -12.45
CA ASP A 15 -0.07 -0.94 -11.99
C ASP A 15 -0.47 0.00 -10.88
N ILE A 16 -1.74 -0.05 -10.49
CA ILE A 16 -2.26 0.79 -9.42
C ILE A 16 -1.95 0.08 -8.10
N SER A 17 -1.05 0.68 -7.33
CA SER A 17 -0.83 0.33 -5.95
C SER A 17 -1.65 1.24 -5.05
N PHE A 18 -2.42 0.64 -4.15
CA PHE A 18 -3.18 1.34 -3.13
C PHE A 18 -2.41 1.35 -1.82
N LEU A 19 -2.30 2.51 -1.20
CA LEU A 19 -1.73 2.66 0.13
C LEU A 19 -2.81 3.14 1.10
N LEU A 20 -3.17 2.28 2.04
CA LEU A 20 -4.07 2.62 3.14
C LEU A 20 -3.25 3.31 4.23
N ILE A 21 -3.57 4.57 4.46
CA ILE A 21 -3.07 5.37 5.57
C ILE A 21 -4.25 5.83 6.41
N GLN A 22 -3.93 6.31 7.60
CA GLN A 22 -4.90 6.84 8.52
C GLN A 22 -6.08 5.88 8.73
N ASP A 23 -7.31 6.37 8.74
CA ASP A 23 -8.49 5.58 9.06
C ASP A 23 -8.78 4.52 7.98
N ALA A 24 -8.24 4.68 6.77
CA ALA A 24 -8.41 3.71 5.70
C ALA A 24 -7.77 2.35 6.01
N VAL A 25 -6.85 2.26 6.98
CA VAL A 25 -6.26 0.96 7.39
C VAL A 25 -7.28 -0.02 7.99
N SER A 26 -8.46 0.46 8.38
CA SER A 26 -9.56 -0.41 8.83
C SER A 26 -10.39 -1.00 7.70
N LEU A 27 -10.14 -0.62 6.44
CA LEU A 27 -10.81 -1.22 5.29
C LEU A 27 -10.41 -2.70 5.16
N THR A 28 -11.36 -3.53 4.77
CA THR A 28 -11.15 -4.97 4.55
C THR A 28 -11.22 -5.36 3.08
N GLN A 29 -11.71 -4.45 2.23
CA GLN A 29 -11.84 -4.64 0.78
C GLN A 29 -11.52 -3.32 0.06
N VAL A 30 -10.80 -3.42 -1.05
CA VAL A 30 -10.42 -2.32 -1.94
C VAL A 30 -10.75 -2.75 -3.38
N PRO A 31 -11.29 -1.86 -4.24
CA PRO A 31 -11.86 -2.23 -5.55
C PRO A 31 -10.90 -2.84 -6.59
N GLY A 32 -9.61 -3.05 -6.26
CA GLY A 32 -8.65 -3.75 -7.11
C GLY A 32 -7.20 -3.40 -6.76
N GLY A 33 -6.24 -3.92 -7.53
CA GLY A 33 -4.82 -3.56 -7.42
C GLY A 33 -4.06 -4.20 -6.25
N GLN A 34 -2.76 -3.91 -6.18
CA GLN A 34 -1.94 -4.30 -5.01
C GLN A 34 -2.20 -3.31 -3.88
N THR A 35 -2.69 -3.79 -2.74
CA THR A 35 -3.02 -2.93 -1.60
C THR A 35 -2.06 -3.17 -0.45
N TYR A 36 -1.57 -2.08 0.13
CA TYR A 36 -0.68 -2.06 1.28
C TYR A 36 -1.27 -1.18 2.37
N ALA A 37 -0.96 -1.48 3.63
CA ALA A 37 -1.35 -0.65 4.76
C ALA A 37 -0.11 -0.12 5.49
N LEU A 38 -0.16 1.12 5.97
CA LEU A 38 0.94 1.66 6.75
C LEU A 38 0.96 1.05 8.16
N VAL A 39 2.07 0.41 8.53
CA VAL A 39 2.19 -0.35 9.78
C VAL A 39 1.94 0.51 11.02
N ASP A 40 2.43 1.75 11.01
CA ASP A 40 2.28 2.67 12.14
C ASP A 40 0.83 3.12 12.32
N ASP A 41 0.08 3.31 11.24
CA ASP A 41 -1.34 3.65 11.29
C ASP A 41 -2.21 2.49 11.76
N VAL A 42 -1.91 1.26 11.32
CA VAL A 42 -2.57 0.02 11.80
C VAL A 42 -2.40 -0.10 13.31
N ARG A 43 -1.19 0.13 13.82
CA ARG A 43 -0.87 0.11 15.25
C ARG A 43 -1.57 1.22 16.01
N ALA A 44 -1.52 2.45 15.51
CA ALA A 44 -2.12 3.62 16.14
C ALA A 44 -3.64 3.48 16.31
N ARG A 45 -4.30 2.82 15.34
CA ARG A 45 -5.76 2.59 15.35
C ARG A 45 -6.19 1.33 16.06
N ASN A 46 -5.24 0.49 16.46
CA ASN A 46 -5.50 -0.80 17.11
C ASN A 46 -6.47 -1.68 16.30
N VAL A 47 -6.27 -1.72 14.98
CA VAL A 47 -7.04 -2.57 14.06
C VAL A 47 -6.18 -3.67 13.46
N THR A 48 -6.82 -4.72 12.95
CA THR A 48 -6.16 -5.69 12.07
C THR A 48 -6.50 -5.36 10.62
N THR A 49 -5.57 -5.64 9.72
CA THR A 49 -5.77 -5.44 8.27
C THR A 49 -5.48 -6.75 7.54
N PRO A 50 -6.27 -7.11 6.51
CA PRO A 50 -5.97 -8.26 5.68
C PRO A 50 -4.83 -8.00 4.67
N PHE A 51 -4.36 -6.75 4.58
CA PHE A 51 -3.37 -6.33 3.59
C PHE A 51 -1.93 -6.38 4.17
N PRO A 52 -0.91 -6.62 3.32
CA PRO A 52 0.49 -6.50 3.72
C PRO A 52 0.77 -5.12 4.32
N THR A 53 1.55 -5.09 5.40
CA THR A 53 1.94 -3.83 6.05
C THR A 53 3.32 -3.38 5.57
N ILE A 54 3.48 -2.07 5.39
CA ILE A 54 4.72 -1.43 4.95
C ILE A 54 5.15 -0.33 5.91
N SER A 55 6.44 0.02 5.90
CA SER A 55 6.96 1.15 6.67
C SER A 55 6.84 2.47 5.92
N TYR A 56 7.03 3.60 6.63
CA TYR A 56 7.17 4.92 5.99
C TYR A 56 8.29 4.95 4.94
N ARG A 57 9.38 4.20 5.14
CA ARG A 57 10.47 4.12 4.17
C ARG A 57 10.01 3.48 2.86
N ASP A 58 9.21 2.43 2.95
CA ASP A 58 8.68 1.73 1.79
C ASP A 58 7.61 2.57 1.10
N MET A 59 6.76 3.28 1.85
CA MET A 59 5.83 4.28 1.33
C MET A 59 6.56 5.35 0.51
N LEU A 60 7.65 5.93 1.04
CA LEU A 60 8.41 6.95 0.31
C LEU A 60 8.97 6.40 -1.00
N ARG A 61 9.49 5.16 -1.00
CA ARG A 61 9.94 4.49 -2.23
C ARG A 61 8.80 4.33 -3.24
N MET A 62 7.64 3.83 -2.79
CA MET A 62 6.46 3.71 -3.65
C MET A 62 6.04 5.04 -4.27
N ILE A 63 6.10 6.13 -3.51
CA ILE A 63 5.79 7.48 -4.00
C ILE A 63 6.80 7.94 -5.06
N PHE A 64 8.09 7.67 -4.85
CA PHE A 64 9.14 8.06 -5.81
C PHE A 64 9.14 7.21 -7.08
N ASP A 65 8.77 5.94 -6.98
CA ASP A 65 8.73 5.00 -8.11
C ASP A 65 7.42 5.12 -8.92
N ALA A 66 6.40 5.79 -8.40
CA ALA A 66 5.11 5.95 -9.06
C ALA A 66 5.15 7.09 -10.10
N ASP A 67 4.56 6.84 -11.27
CA ASP A 67 4.37 7.88 -12.29
C ASP A 67 3.47 9.03 -11.82
N ALA A 68 2.49 8.72 -10.95
CA ALA A 68 1.59 9.68 -10.34
C ALA A 68 1.10 9.19 -8.98
N VAL A 69 0.89 10.13 -8.07
CA VAL A 69 0.31 9.87 -6.74
C VAL A 69 -1.01 10.63 -6.61
N ILE A 70 -2.07 9.89 -6.29
CA ILE A 70 -3.41 10.44 -6.05
C ILE A 70 -3.73 10.24 -4.56
N ALA A 71 -3.98 11.34 -3.86
CA ALA A 71 -4.44 11.33 -2.47
C ALA A 71 -5.93 11.68 -2.42
N LEU A 72 -6.70 10.88 -1.69
CA LEU A 72 -8.17 10.97 -1.57
C LEU A 72 -8.59 11.04 -0.10
#